data_AF-A0A1Y3QDI5-F1
#
_entry.id   AF-A0A1Y3QDI5-F1
#
_cell.length_a   1.000
_cell.length_b   1.000
_cell.length_c   1.000
_cell.angle_alpha   90.00
_cell.angle_beta   90.00
_cell.angle_gamma   90.00
#
_symmetry.space_group_name_H-M   'P 1'
#
loop_
_entity.id
_entity.type
_entity.pdbx_description
1 polymer ?
#
loop_
_entity_poly.entity_id
_entity_poly.type
_entity_poly.pdbx_seq_one_letter_code
_entity_poly.pdbx_strand_id
1 'polypeptide(L)'
;MSAGDRSALRFKNPEDVRRMARIRAAVARRVVCFNPGGGAGMKLRNVFVILLVAALLPAAMPVGVAFAARTPVLVYVDNRELDANPGAFAENGRTMVPMRAIFEALHAEVEWDERTGTVTGKTADRTVVLRLGARTAQVNGQTVTLDEPARLMNGRVMVPLRFVSESLGYPVYFHDKGGSKHTQPKVAIFTNPAVAVTYGDPIEGADSNDYYYDDYFSPAVRYIFTDGERIHILHAGQSNSLRTHRIDNEKPVEITVYHYDMRWNLLGRTVIGGELPLFGGFHRSDDGYYYIVYGQKNYEEDPDKTVYRIVKYDTNWKKVGQGDLRNVYTRVPFDASNVSMASRDGVLVLDTARLAYMTSDGLTHQMNATFKIDTSDLTGDFSPLVYVSHSFAAHVRFDGSRIVYAHHGDAAPRAFVLIIEDDGLKTSERIVLPLPGERGENFTGANLGGLEVSETHYLLAGSSIYPGQKFDIWTSRNVFVAAVPKSDPQYGEIRFNWLTDLEINPAEDAYPTVLEVHLVPIGNDRFAVIWAVKDWDPKIAYYYTVYCAIIDGTGKTVKEPVKLGVPPPGNIDPLLIGNKLYWYDEDGGKTAFYSVDLSKL
;
A
#
# COMPACT_ATOMS: atom_id res chain seq x y z
N MET A 1 -18.11 -4.88 49.00
CA MET A 1 -17.29 -5.85 49.76
C MET A 1 -17.50 -7.21 49.09
N SER A 2 -16.54 -7.98 48.60
CA SER A 2 -15.07 -7.98 48.69
C SER A 2 -14.47 -8.45 47.35
N ALA A 3 -13.19 -8.16 47.18
CA ALA A 3 -12.39 -8.33 45.98
C ALA A 3 -11.90 -9.76 45.71
N GLY A 4 -11.56 -10.02 44.44
CA GLY A 4 -10.42 -10.86 44.05
C GLY A 4 -10.76 -12.11 43.25
N ASP A 5 -10.67 -12.05 41.92
CA ASP A 5 -9.67 -12.85 41.20
C ASP A 5 -9.39 -12.27 39.79
N ARG A 6 -8.13 -11.95 39.53
CA ARG A 6 -7.61 -11.54 38.22
C ARG A 6 -6.72 -12.68 37.73
N SER A 7 -7.23 -13.55 36.88
CA SER A 7 -6.43 -14.57 36.21
C SER A 7 -5.73 -13.97 34.98
N ALA A 8 -4.48 -13.56 35.19
CA ALA A 8 -3.53 -13.24 34.13
C ALA A 8 -3.23 -14.49 33.27
N LEU A 9 -3.21 -14.28 31.94
CA LEU A 9 -2.66 -15.21 30.96
C LEU A 9 -1.24 -15.67 31.37
N ARG A 10 -1.11 -16.94 31.75
CA ARG A 10 0.17 -17.58 32.00
C ARG A 10 0.74 -18.14 30.70
N PHE A 11 1.82 -17.55 30.22
CA PHE A 11 2.72 -18.16 29.25
C PHE A 11 3.31 -19.46 29.84
N LYS A 12 3.03 -20.62 29.22
CA LYS A 12 3.65 -21.89 29.57
C LYS A 12 4.72 -22.25 28.53
N ASN A 13 5.92 -21.68 28.66
CA ASN A 13 7.18 -22.36 28.32
C ASN A 13 8.41 -21.57 28.84
N PRO A 14 9.23 -22.10 29.77
CA PRO A 14 10.45 -21.45 30.26
C PRO A 14 11.60 -21.33 29.23
N GLU A 15 11.51 -22.00 28.07
CA GLU A 15 12.51 -21.87 27.00
C GLU A 15 12.27 -20.63 26.11
N ASP A 16 11.01 -20.26 25.87
CA ASP A 16 10.65 -19.09 25.05
C ASP A 16 11.05 -17.77 25.73
N VAL A 17 10.96 -17.72 27.06
CA VAL A 17 11.41 -16.57 27.87
C VAL A 17 12.94 -16.41 27.82
N ARG A 18 13.69 -17.51 27.73
CA ARG A 18 15.16 -17.49 27.61
C ARG A 18 15.62 -17.13 26.19
N ARG A 19 14.83 -17.47 25.16
CA ARG A 19 15.04 -17.04 23.77
C ARG A 19 14.81 -15.52 23.62
N MET A 20 13.77 -14.98 24.27
CA MET A 20 13.48 -13.53 24.33
C MET A 20 14.58 -12.71 25.03
N ALA A 21 15.23 -13.24 26.07
CA ALA A 21 16.31 -12.56 26.78
C ALA A 21 17.60 -12.42 25.92
N ARG A 22 17.86 -13.36 25.00
CA ARG A 22 19.01 -13.29 24.08
C ARG A 22 18.80 -12.27 22.95
N ILE A 23 17.55 -12.05 22.54
CA ILE A 23 17.17 -11.07 21.51
C ILE A 23 17.36 -9.63 22.03
N ARG A 24 17.07 -9.36 23.31
CA ARG A 24 17.33 -8.03 23.92
C ARG A 24 18.83 -7.72 24.12
N ALA A 25 19.69 -8.74 24.21
CA ALA A 25 21.13 -8.55 24.40
C ALA A 25 21.90 -8.33 23.08
N ALA A 26 21.35 -8.72 21.93
CA ALA A 26 21.99 -8.58 20.62
C ALA A 26 21.84 -7.19 19.98
N VAL A 27 20.87 -6.38 20.43
CA VAL A 27 20.58 -5.05 19.87
C VAL A 27 21.22 -3.89 20.67
N ALA A 28 21.90 -4.17 21.78
CA ALA A 28 22.48 -3.15 22.68
C ALA A 28 24.01 -3.04 22.66
N ARG A 29 24.70 -3.42 21.57
CA ARG A 29 26.17 -3.26 21.47
C ARG A 29 26.63 -2.69 20.12
N ARG A 30 26.49 -1.38 19.95
CA ARG A 30 27.44 -0.55 19.18
C ARG A 30 27.16 0.95 19.37
N VAL A 31 27.47 1.45 20.56
CA VAL A 31 27.80 2.88 20.74
C VAL A 31 28.96 2.93 21.74
N VAL A 32 30.17 3.13 21.23
CA VAL A 32 31.35 3.43 22.05
C VAL A 32 31.34 4.95 22.24
N CYS A 33 30.88 5.41 23.40
CA CYS A 33 31.12 6.79 23.84
C CYS A 33 32.41 6.82 24.65
N PHE A 34 33.37 7.61 24.14
CA PHE A 34 34.62 7.97 24.79
C PHE A 34 34.31 8.89 25.98
N ASN A 35 34.88 8.60 27.14
CA ASN A 35 34.78 9.42 28.35
C ASN A 35 36.18 9.95 28.69
N PRO A 36 36.34 11.24 29.00
CA PRO A 36 37.42 11.66 29.89
C PRO A 36 36.84 12.45 31.06
N GLY A 37 36.96 11.87 32.26
CA GLY A 37 36.78 12.59 33.51
C GLY A 37 38.07 13.27 33.97
N GLY A 38 37.94 14.51 34.44
CA GLY A 38 38.60 14.99 35.65
C GLY A 38 39.90 15.81 35.52
N GLY A 39 39.87 17.03 36.05
CA GLY A 39 41.02 17.58 36.79
C GLY A 39 41.44 19.03 36.52
N ALA A 40 40.94 19.95 37.36
CA ALA A 40 41.59 21.12 37.96
C ALA A 40 42.38 22.14 37.09
N GLY A 41 42.01 23.42 37.24
CA GLY A 41 42.59 24.55 36.51
C GLY A 41 43.87 25.16 37.07
N MET A 42 44.46 26.08 36.30
CA MET A 42 45.28 27.19 36.78
C MET A 42 45.40 28.29 35.69
N LYS A 43 45.60 29.53 36.16
CA LYS A 43 45.45 30.81 35.45
C LYS A 43 46.62 31.19 34.52
N LEU A 44 46.31 32.10 33.58
CA LEU A 44 47.19 32.85 32.67
C LEU A 44 48.50 33.36 33.29
N ARG A 45 49.59 33.32 32.50
CA ARG A 45 50.55 34.45 32.33
C ARG A 45 51.53 34.22 31.16
N ASN A 46 51.59 35.22 30.27
CA ASN A 46 52.76 35.78 29.53
C ASN A 46 53.63 34.82 28.67
N VAL A 47 53.66 34.90 27.33
CA VAL A 47 54.28 35.93 26.46
C VAL A 47 55.81 35.77 26.30
N PHE A 48 56.20 35.30 25.09
CA PHE A 48 57.37 35.63 24.24
C PHE A 48 58.65 34.76 24.17
N VAL A 49 59.10 34.65 22.89
CA VAL A 49 60.41 34.26 22.30
C VAL A 49 60.68 32.73 22.30
N ILE A 50 60.83 32.04 21.17
CA ILE A 50 61.92 32.15 20.19
C ILE A 50 61.45 31.74 18.77
N LEU A 51 61.68 32.66 17.84
CA LEU A 51 61.70 32.52 16.38
C LEU A 51 63.13 32.11 15.94
N LEU A 52 63.24 31.43 14.80
CA LEU A 52 64.45 30.95 14.10
C LEU A 52 65.08 29.64 14.62
N VAL A 53 64.72 28.52 13.99
CA VAL A 53 65.58 27.55 13.27
C VAL A 53 64.66 26.38 12.86
N ALA A 54 63.99 26.51 11.72
CA ALA A 54 63.28 25.41 11.04
C ALA A 54 62.94 25.81 9.59
N ALA A 55 63.87 26.46 8.90
CA ALA A 55 63.79 26.71 7.47
C ALA A 55 64.79 25.78 6.77
N LEU A 56 64.39 24.54 6.51
CA LEU A 56 64.90 23.64 5.45
C LEU A 56 64.34 22.22 5.64
N LEU A 57 63.09 22.03 5.28
CA LEU A 57 62.54 20.73 4.86
C LEU A 57 61.62 21.02 3.68
N PRO A 58 61.90 20.50 2.47
CA PRO A 58 60.93 20.58 1.40
C PRO A 58 59.73 19.74 1.84
N ALA A 59 58.62 20.40 2.16
CA ALA A 59 57.34 19.74 2.31
C ALA A 59 56.95 19.20 0.93
N ALA A 60 57.33 17.95 0.66
CA ALA A 60 56.69 17.16 -0.36
C ALA A 60 55.23 17.01 0.09
N MET A 61 54.37 17.93 -0.35
CA MET A 61 52.93 17.72 -0.24
C MET A 61 52.64 16.48 -1.08
N PRO A 62 52.14 15.37 -0.49
CA PRO A 62 51.60 14.31 -1.32
C PRO A 62 50.46 14.96 -2.09
N VAL A 63 50.60 14.99 -3.43
CA VAL A 63 49.47 15.24 -4.31
C VAL A 63 48.50 14.10 -3.99
N GLY A 64 47.52 14.39 -3.14
CA GLY A 64 46.42 13.49 -2.90
C GLY A 64 45.73 13.30 -4.23
N VAL A 65 46.01 12.19 -4.90
CA VAL A 65 45.20 11.75 -6.03
C VAL A 65 43.81 11.52 -5.44
N ALA A 66 42.90 12.44 -5.70
CA ALA A 66 41.50 12.24 -5.38
C ALA A 66 41.03 11.04 -6.20
N PHE A 67 40.93 9.88 -5.56
CA PHE A 67 40.13 8.80 -6.13
C PHE A 67 38.70 9.30 -6.18
N ALA A 68 38.13 9.41 -7.38
CA ALA A 68 36.71 9.70 -7.53
C ALA A 68 35.94 8.65 -6.74
N ALA A 69 35.29 9.07 -5.66
CA ALA A 69 34.45 8.18 -4.87
C ALA A 69 33.30 7.70 -5.77
N ARG A 70 33.25 6.38 -6.00
CA ARG A 70 32.13 5.76 -6.72
C ARG A 70 30.86 5.95 -5.90
N THR A 71 29.80 6.38 -6.55
CA THR A 71 28.51 6.62 -5.88
C THR A 71 27.76 5.29 -5.80
N PRO A 72 27.44 4.75 -4.61
CA PRO A 72 26.63 3.54 -4.49
C PRO A 72 25.24 3.73 -5.13
N VAL A 73 24.70 2.67 -5.73
CA VAL A 73 23.36 2.67 -6.36
C VAL A 73 22.56 1.49 -5.83
N LEU A 74 21.34 1.75 -5.35
CA LEU A 74 20.41 0.70 -4.98
C LEU A 74 19.74 0.15 -6.24
N VAL A 75 19.71 -1.17 -6.40
CA VAL A 75 19.09 -1.82 -7.55
C VAL A 75 17.95 -2.68 -7.04
N TYR A 76 16.76 -2.50 -7.61
CA TYR A 76 15.57 -3.29 -7.33
C TYR A 76 15.15 -4.05 -8.57
N VAL A 77 14.84 -5.33 -8.41
CA VAL A 77 14.22 -6.17 -9.44
C VAL A 77 12.93 -6.73 -8.84
N ASP A 78 11.79 -6.49 -9.49
CA ASP A 78 10.45 -6.89 -9.03
C ASP A 78 10.16 -6.48 -7.58
N ASN A 79 10.43 -5.20 -7.28
CA ASN A 79 10.26 -4.57 -5.97
C ASN A 79 11.08 -5.22 -4.84
N ARG A 80 12.16 -5.95 -5.18
CA ARG A 80 13.11 -6.49 -4.21
C ARG A 80 14.50 -5.93 -4.45
N GLU A 81 15.17 -5.51 -3.37
CA GLU A 81 16.55 -5.04 -3.45
C GLU A 81 17.47 -6.19 -3.86
N LEU A 82 18.34 -5.93 -4.84
CA LEU A 82 19.29 -6.89 -5.37
C LEU A 82 20.46 -7.05 -4.38
N ASP A 83 20.68 -8.27 -3.89
CA ASP A 83 21.87 -8.64 -3.11
C ASP A 83 23.13 -8.63 -4.01
N ALA A 84 23.66 -7.43 -4.23
CA ALA A 84 24.84 -7.20 -5.06
C ALA A 84 26.11 -7.20 -4.21
N ASN A 85 27.01 -8.15 -4.47
CA ASN A 85 28.33 -8.20 -3.84
C ASN A 85 29.46 -8.38 -4.89
N PRO A 86 30.28 -7.34 -5.17
CA PRO A 86 30.25 -6.01 -4.57
C PRO A 86 28.98 -5.22 -4.94
N GLY A 87 28.61 -4.25 -4.12
CA GLY A 87 27.43 -3.40 -4.36
C GLY A 87 27.50 -2.69 -5.72
N ALA A 88 26.32 -2.42 -6.30
CA ALA A 88 26.22 -1.64 -7.53
C ALA A 88 26.65 -0.18 -7.31
N PHE A 89 27.22 0.43 -8.34
CA PHE A 89 27.75 1.79 -8.26
C PHE A 89 27.63 2.53 -9.59
N ALA A 90 27.54 3.85 -9.52
CA ALA A 90 27.63 4.73 -10.67
C ALA A 90 29.09 5.07 -10.98
N GLU A 91 29.49 4.93 -12.24
CA GLU A 91 30.77 5.37 -12.79
C GLU A 91 30.51 5.96 -14.19
N ASN A 92 31.06 7.14 -14.49
CA ASN A 92 30.86 7.85 -15.77
C ASN A 92 29.37 7.99 -16.19
N GLY A 93 28.46 8.16 -15.24
CA GLY A 93 27.02 8.25 -15.53
C GLY A 93 26.37 6.94 -15.98
N ARG A 94 27.00 5.78 -15.70
CA ARG A 94 26.44 4.44 -15.91
C ARG A 94 26.49 3.63 -14.62
N THR A 95 25.41 2.89 -14.36
CA THR A 95 25.35 1.96 -13.23
C THR A 95 26.03 0.65 -13.60
N MET A 96 27.03 0.28 -12.82
CA MET A 96 27.78 -0.96 -12.91
C MET A 96 27.29 -1.92 -11.82
N VAL A 97 27.00 -3.16 -12.21
CA VAL A 97 26.43 -4.19 -11.33
C VAL A 97 27.16 -5.52 -11.53
N PRO A 98 27.30 -6.40 -10.51
CA PRO A 98 27.93 -7.70 -10.72
C PRO A 98 27.14 -8.53 -11.72
N MET A 99 27.81 -9.09 -12.74
CA MET A 99 27.15 -9.80 -13.83
C MET A 99 26.18 -10.88 -13.32
N ARG A 100 26.65 -11.69 -12.38
CA ARG A 100 25.91 -12.85 -11.90
C ARG A 100 24.62 -12.43 -11.22
N ALA A 101 24.72 -11.44 -10.32
CA ALA A 101 23.58 -10.92 -9.58
C ALA A 101 22.50 -10.40 -10.53
N ILE A 102 22.86 -9.58 -11.53
CA ILE A 102 21.86 -9.02 -12.44
C ILE A 102 21.27 -10.04 -13.41
N PHE A 103 22.08 -10.94 -13.99
CA PHE A 103 21.57 -11.95 -14.92
C PHE A 103 20.64 -12.94 -14.21
N GLU A 104 21.04 -13.45 -13.03
CA GLU A 104 20.20 -14.38 -12.26
C GLU A 104 18.90 -13.71 -11.80
N ALA A 105 18.95 -12.44 -11.36
CA ALA A 105 17.74 -11.69 -10.98
C ALA A 105 16.78 -11.43 -12.15
N LEU A 106 17.29 -11.40 -13.39
CA LEU A 106 16.49 -11.25 -14.62
C LEU A 106 16.12 -12.61 -15.24
N HIS A 107 16.23 -13.69 -14.47
CA HIS A 107 15.92 -15.06 -14.89
C HIS A 107 16.74 -15.54 -16.09
N ALA A 108 17.96 -15.03 -16.24
CA ALA A 108 18.89 -15.43 -17.29
C ALA A 108 19.94 -16.41 -16.77
N GLU A 109 20.22 -17.44 -17.57
CA GLU A 109 21.42 -18.27 -17.40
C GLU A 109 22.66 -17.44 -17.71
N VAL A 110 23.72 -17.60 -16.90
CA VAL A 110 24.96 -16.84 -17.06
C VAL A 110 26.18 -17.75 -17.13
N GLU A 111 26.92 -17.64 -18.22
CA GLU A 111 28.18 -18.34 -18.46
C GLU A 111 29.34 -17.35 -18.49
N TRP A 112 30.48 -17.78 -17.95
CA TRP A 112 31.73 -17.03 -17.94
C TRP A 112 32.85 -17.88 -18.55
N ASP A 113 33.43 -17.42 -19.66
CA ASP A 113 34.64 -17.98 -20.24
C ASP A 113 35.85 -17.13 -19.84
N GLU A 114 36.62 -17.65 -18.88
CA GLU A 114 37.82 -16.99 -18.35
C GLU A 114 38.92 -16.83 -19.41
N ARG A 115 39.05 -17.77 -20.36
CA ARG A 115 40.11 -17.75 -21.38
C ARG A 115 39.91 -16.60 -22.36
N THR A 116 38.65 -16.30 -22.69
CA THR A 116 38.33 -15.23 -23.65
C THR A 116 37.90 -13.93 -22.98
N GLY A 117 37.59 -13.99 -21.68
CA GLY A 117 37.04 -12.87 -20.92
C GLY A 117 35.60 -12.57 -21.32
N THR A 118 34.80 -13.60 -21.62
CA THR A 118 33.46 -13.46 -22.22
C THR A 118 32.36 -13.84 -21.24
N VAL A 119 31.39 -12.95 -21.09
CA VAL A 119 30.12 -13.18 -20.38
C VAL A 119 29.04 -13.49 -21.41
N THR A 120 28.30 -14.58 -21.21
CA THR A 120 27.12 -14.90 -22.02
C THR A 120 25.92 -15.03 -21.10
N GLY A 121 24.92 -14.18 -21.29
CA GLY A 121 23.63 -14.25 -20.62
C GLY A 121 22.54 -14.72 -21.58
N LYS A 122 21.68 -15.64 -21.14
CA LYS A 122 20.59 -16.19 -21.98
C LYS A 122 19.26 -16.27 -21.22
N THR A 123 18.20 -15.77 -21.82
CA THR A 123 16.80 -16.09 -21.49
C THR A 123 16.25 -17.05 -22.54
N ALA A 124 14.97 -17.41 -22.44
CA ALA A 124 14.29 -18.26 -23.42
C ALA A 124 14.34 -17.69 -24.85
N ASP A 125 14.38 -16.36 -24.99
CA ASP A 125 14.21 -15.64 -26.26
C ASP A 125 15.38 -14.70 -26.61
N ARG A 126 16.30 -14.44 -25.67
CA ARG A 126 17.39 -13.48 -25.87
C ARG A 126 18.75 -14.00 -25.42
N THR A 127 19.79 -13.60 -26.14
CA THR A 127 21.19 -13.90 -25.81
C THR A 127 22.00 -12.61 -25.86
N VAL A 128 22.74 -12.35 -24.79
CA VAL A 128 23.62 -11.19 -24.66
C VAL A 128 25.05 -11.67 -24.41
N VAL A 129 26.00 -11.23 -25.24
CA VAL A 129 27.42 -11.59 -25.12
C VAL A 129 28.25 -10.33 -24.93
N LEU A 130 28.95 -10.23 -23.80
CA LEU A 130 29.87 -9.13 -23.49
C LEU A 130 31.29 -9.67 -23.33
N ARG A 131 32.28 -8.92 -23.82
CA ARG A 131 33.69 -9.22 -23.58
C ARG A 131 34.32 -8.14 -22.70
N LEU A 132 35.14 -8.55 -21.73
CA LEU A 132 35.86 -7.61 -20.87
C LEU A 132 36.64 -6.58 -21.69
N GLY A 133 36.48 -5.31 -21.34
CA GLY A 133 37.15 -4.17 -21.97
C GLY A 133 36.64 -3.82 -23.38
N ALA A 134 35.81 -4.64 -24.01
CA ALA A 134 35.26 -4.35 -25.33
C ALA A 134 34.16 -3.29 -25.26
N ARG A 135 34.17 -2.33 -26.20
CA ARG A 135 33.10 -1.32 -26.37
C ARG A 135 31.96 -1.82 -27.25
N THR A 136 31.94 -3.10 -27.56
CA THR A 136 30.90 -3.75 -28.36
C THR A 136 30.47 -5.04 -27.67
N ALA A 137 29.20 -5.35 -27.79
CA ALA A 137 28.57 -6.59 -27.34
C ALA A 137 27.78 -7.22 -28.49
N GLN A 138 27.31 -8.45 -28.31
CA GLN A 138 26.32 -9.06 -29.22
C GLN A 138 24.98 -9.23 -28.50
N VAL A 139 23.89 -8.87 -29.17
CA VAL A 139 22.52 -9.14 -28.75
C VAL A 139 21.85 -9.93 -29.85
N ASN A 140 21.47 -11.18 -29.57
CA ASN A 140 20.92 -12.11 -30.58
C ASN A 140 21.79 -12.23 -31.84
N GLY A 141 23.11 -12.22 -31.66
CA GLY A 141 24.11 -12.29 -32.74
C GLY A 141 24.38 -10.96 -33.47
N GLN A 142 23.63 -9.90 -33.19
CA GLN A 142 23.87 -8.57 -33.76
C GLN A 142 24.83 -7.76 -32.89
N THR A 143 25.79 -7.07 -33.52
CA THR A 143 26.76 -6.25 -32.79
C THR A 143 26.14 -4.92 -32.35
N VAL A 144 26.27 -4.59 -31.07
CA VAL A 144 25.76 -3.35 -30.45
C VAL A 144 26.90 -2.64 -29.73
N THR A 145 26.94 -1.31 -29.82
CA THR A 145 27.92 -0.48 -29.11
C THR A 145 27.53 -0.30 -27.65
N LEU A 146 28.53 -0.35 -26.76
CA LEU A 146 28.39 -0.12 -25.33
C LEU A 146 28.85 1.28 -24.96
N ASP A 147 28.06 1.97 -24.15
CA ASP A 147 28.46 3.24 -23.53
C ASP A 147 29.67 3.04 -22.61
N GLU A 148 29.64 1.97 -21.80
CA GLU A 148 30.71 1.55 -20.92
C GLU A 148 31.00 0.05 -21.09
N PRO A 149 32.27 -0.39 -21.15
CA PRO A 149 32.61 -1.79 -21.29
C PRO A 149 32.41 -2.55 -19.97
N ALA A 150 32.25 -3.88 -20.06
CA ALA A 150 32.36 -4.76 -18.89
C ALA A 150 33.79 -4.72 -18.32
N ARG A 151 33.95 -4.76 -16.99
CA ARG A 151 35.25 -4.65 -16.32
C ARG A 151 35.40 -5.63 -15.17
N LEU A 152 36.64 -6.05 -14.92
CA LEU A 152 36.98 -6.84 -13.75
C LEU A 152 37.29 -5.90 -12.58
N MET A 153 36.64 -6.10 -11.45
CA MET A 153 36.83 -5.31 -10.25
C MET A 153 36.77 -6.20 -9.02
N ASN A 154 37.85 -6.22 -8.22
CA ASN A 154 37.97 -7.05 -7.01
C ASN A 154 37.60 -8.53 -7.28
N GLY A 155 38.03 -9.08 -8.42
CA GLY A 155 37.75 -10.46 -8.82
C GLY A 155 36.31 -10.71 -9.30
N ARG A 156 35.49 -9.67 -9.49
CA ARG A 156 34.11 -9.78 -9.98
C ARG A 156 33.96 -9.01 -11.29
N VAL A 157 33.25 -9.60 -12.24
CA VAL A 157 32.93 -8.93 -13.51
C VAL A 157 31.73 -8.01 -13.28
N MET A 158 31.94 -6.72 -13.53
CA MET A 158 30.93 -5.67 -13.47
C MET A 158 30.46 -5.36 -14.89
N VAL A 159 29.15 -5.30 -15.09
CA VAL A 159 28.51 -5.02 -16.38
C VAL A 159 27.64 -3.77 -16.31
N PRO A 160 27.45 -3.05 -17.43
CA PRO A 160 26.52 -1.92 -17.48
C PRO A 160 25.09 -2.44 -17.34
N LEU A 161 24.43 -2.06 -16.23
CA LEU A 161 23.12 -2.58 -15.85
C LEU A 161 22.07 -2.34 -16.94
N ARG A 162 21.97 -1.10 -17.45
CA ARG A 162 20.98 -0.72 -18.46
C ARG A 162 21.11 -1.56 -19.72
N PHE A 163 22.33 -1.69 -20.23
CA PHE A 163 22.59 -2.48 -21.43
C PHE A 163 22.14 -3.92 -21.25
N VAL A 164 22.53 -4.57 -20.14
CA VAL A 164 22.16 -5.96 -19.87
C VAL A 164 20.65 -6.12 -19.76
N SER A 165 20.01 -5.30 -18.94
CA SER A 165 18.56 -5.38 -18.69
C SER A 165 17.75 -5.13 -19.96
N GLU A 166 18.03 -4.06 -20.70
CA GLU A 166 17.27 -3.71 -21.91
C GLU A 166 17.57 -4.67 -23.07
N SER A 167 18.79 -5.22 -23.14
CA SER A 167 19.12 -6.27 -24.13
C SER A 167 18.43 -7.60 -23.83
N LEU A 168 18.05 -7.84 -22.56
CA LEU A 168 17.16 -8.92 -22.15
C LEU A 168 15.67 -8.51 -22.21
N GLY A 169 15.40 -7.27 -22.63
CA GLY A 169 14.08 -6.65 -22.83
C GLY A 169 13.33 -6.27 -21.56
N TYR A 170 14.05 -6.05 -20.48
CA TYR A 170 13.53 -5.49 -19.25
C TYR A 170 13.91 -3.99 -19.17
N PRO A 171 12.94 -3.07 -19.26
CA PRO A 171 13.21 -1.64 -19.15
C PRO A 171 13.80 -1.26 -17.80
N VAL A 172 14.68 -0.26 -17.81
CA VAL A 172 15.35 0.25 -16.60
C VAL A 172 14.87 1.64 -16.25
N TYR A 173 14.40 1.77 -15.01
CA TYR A 173 13.91 3.00 -14.42
C TYR A 173 14.95 3.53 -13.42
N PHE A 174 15.37 4.79 -13.56
CA PHE A 174 16.49 5.36 -12.79
C PHE A 174 16.09 6.65 -12.06
N HIS A 175 16.59 6.80 -10.83
CA HIS A 175 16.34 7.92 -9.93
C HIS A 175 17.63 8.49 -9.34
N ASP A 176 17.81 9.81 -9.44
CA ASP A 176 18.98 10.53 -8.93
C ASP A 176 19.06 10.57 -7.39
N LYS A 177 17.93 10.36 -6.69
CA LYS A 177 17.81 10.30 -5.24
C LYS A 177 16.82 9.20 -4.86
N GLY A 178 17.13 8.41 -3.83
CA GLY A 178 16.24 7.36 -3.32
C GLY A 178 15.20 7.92 -2.35
N GLY A 179 14.47 8.96 -2.74
CA GLY A 179 13.39 9.52 -1.92
C GLY A 179 13.83 9.99 -0.53
N SER A 180 12.87 10.16 0.38
CA SER A 180 13.10 10.70 1.73
C SER A 180 13.89 9.75 2.64
N LYS A 181 13.92 8.45 2.32
CA LYS A 181 14.52 7.37 3.13
C LYS A 181 15.90 6.92 2.65
N HIS A 182 16.26 7.12 1.38
CA HIS A 182 17.56 6.73 0.84
C HIS A 182 18.24 7.89 0.10
N THR A 183 19.44 8.27 0.54
CA THR A 183 20.23 9.32 -0.11
C THR A 183 20.95 8.85 -1.39
N GLN A 184 20.86 7.57 -1.70
CA GLN A 184 21.54 6.94 -2.84
C GLN A 184 20.61 6.90 -4.07
N PRO A 185 21.15 7.01 -5.30
CA PRO A 185 20.38 6.73 -6.51
C PRO A 185 19.75 5.34 -6.48
N LYS A 186 18.56 5.22 -7.06
CA LYS A 186 17.79 3.97 -7.16
C LYS A 186 17.59 3.58 -8.62
N VAL A 187 17.70 2.29 -8.91
CA VAL A 187 17.31 1.66 -10.17
C VAL A 187 16.22 0.65 -9.89
N ALA A 188 15.17 0.63 -10.70
CA ALA A 188 14.13 -0.39 -10.66
C ALA A 188 14.00 -1.10 -12.01
N ILE A 189 13.76 -2.41 -11.97
CA ILE A 189 13.48 -3.28 -13.12
C ILE A 189 12.26 -4.13 -12.79
N PHE A 190 11.33 -4.25 -13.75
CA PHE A 190 10.17 -5.13 -13.65
C PHE A 190 10.26 -6.21 -14.73
N THR A 191 10.19 -7.47 -14.33
CA THR A 191 10.32 -8.61 -15.24
C THR A 191 8.99 -9.02 -15.87
N ASN A 192 7.87 -8.64 -15.25
CA ASN A 192 6.54 -8.92 -15.80
C ASN A 192 6.25 -8.00 -17.01
N PRO A 193 6.02 -8.54 -18.22
CA PRO A 193 5.79 -7.75 -19.44
C PRO A 193 4.44 -7.02 -19.46
N ALA A 194 3.51 -7.35 -18.56
CA ALA A 194 2.27 -6.61 -18.35
C ALA A 194 2.51 -5.29 -17.59
N VAL A 195 3.63 -5.16 -16.89
CA VAL A 195 3.92 -4.02 -16.03
C VAL A 195 4.70 -2.94 -16.77
N ALA A 196 4.29 -1.69 -16.56
CA ALA A 196 5.09 -0.52 -16.89
C ALA A 196 4.91 0.56 -15.82
N VAL A 197 5.91 1.44 -15.68
CA VAL A 197 5.83 2.61 -14.80
C VAL A 197 6.08 3.89 -15.59
N THR A 198 5.28 4.91 -15.33
CA THR A 198 5.49 6.27 -15.83
C THR A 198 5.81 7.17 -14.63
N TYR A 199 6.81 8.04 -14.74
CA TYR A 199 7.17 8.94 -13.65
C TYR A 199 6.71 10.35 -13.94
N GLY A 200 6.04 10.96 -12.96
CA GLY A 200 5.66 12.36 -12.98
C GLY A 200 6.38 13.19 -11.92
N ASP A 201 6.02 14.47 -11.88
CA ASP A 201 6.43 15.39 -10.83
C ASP A 201 5.94 14.89 -9.46
N PRO A 202 6.71 15.09 -8.38
CA PRO A 202 6.29 14.69 -7.05
C PRO A 202 5.03 15.43 -6.60
N ILE A 203 4.10 14.68 -6.02
CA ILE A 203 2.90 15.21 -5.38
C ILE A 203 2.90 14.91 -3.88
N GLU A 204 2.23 15.77 -3.12
CA GLU A 204 2.00 15.52 -1.70
C GLU A 204 1.14 14.27 -1.50
N GLY A 205 1.48 13.46 -0.50
CA GLY A 205 0.72 12.25 -0.17
C GLY A 205 0.96 11.07 -1.10
N ALA A 206 2.02 11.05 -1.92
CA ALA A 206 2.24 9.91 -2.82
C ALA A 206 2.55 8.57 -2.12
N ASP A 207 2.97 8.57 -0.85
CA ASP A 207 3.40 7.37 -0.09
C ASP A 207 2.25 6.38 0.19
N SER A 208 2.40 5.13 -0.27
CA SER A 208 1.48 4.01 -0.09
C SER A 208 1.43 3.41 1.32
N ASN A 209 2.25 3.89 2.25
CA ASN A 209 2.26 3.42 3.64
C ASN A 209 1.08 3.95 4.48
N ASP A 210 -0.06 4.23 3.86
CA ASP A 210 -1.30 4.69 4.47
C ASP A 210 -2.22 3.55 4.94
N TYR A 211 -1.83 2.28 4.76
CA TYR A 211 -2.56 1.10 5.23
C TYR A 211 -1.87 0.37 6.40
N TYR A 212 -2.58 0.20 7.51
CA TYR A 212 -2.18 -0.67 8.62
C TYR A 212 -3.25 -1.74 8.86
N TYR A 213 -3.10 -2.91 8.22
CA TYR A 213 -4.00 -4.07 8.33
C TYR A 213 -3.87 -4.87 9.62
N ASP A 214 -3.48 -4.22 10.71
CA ASP A 214 -3.19 -4.91 11.95
C ASP A 214 -4.46 -5.11 12.79
N ASP A 215 -5.44 -4.17 12.81
CA ASP A 215 -6.71 -4.36 13.57
C ASP A 215 -7.92 -3.49 13.12
N TYR A 216 -7.75 -2.42 12.32
CA TYR A 216 -8.83 -1.47 11.97
C TYR A 216 -8.62 -0.84 10.58
N PHE A 217 -9.70 -0.43 9.88
CA PHE A 217 -9.57 0.41 8.68
C PHE A 217 -9.75 1.88 9.00
N SER A 218 -8.97 2.71 8.32
CA SER A 218 -9.17 4.16 8.29
C SER A 218 -9.78 4.58 6.96
N PRO A 219 -10.46 5.74 6.90
CA PRO A 219 -10.78 6.40 5.64
C PRO A 219 -9.57 6.49 4.69
N ALA A 220 -9.80 6.18 3.42
CA ALA A 220 -8.84 6.45 2.36
C ALA A 220 -8.65 7.96 2.24
N VAL A 221 -7.40 8.43 2.16
CA VAL A 221 -7.08 9.85 1.96
C VAL A 221 -6.61 10.16 0.55
N ARG A 222 -6.62 9.15 -0.32
CA ARG A 222 -6.09 9.20 -1.66
C ARG A 222 -7.03 8.51 -2.62
N TYR A 223 -7.30 9.18 -3.73
CA TYR A 223 -8.17 8.65 -4.79
C TYR A 223 -7.53 8.94 -6.14
N ILE A 224 -7.66 7.98 -7.05
CA ILE A 224 -7.29 8.13 -8.45
C ILE A 224 -8.52 7.87 -9.30
N PHE A 225 -8.83 8.79 -10.22
CA PHE A 225 -10.00 8.65 -11.08
C PHE A 225 -9.81 9.42 -12.39
N THR A 226 -10.72 9.23 -13.34
CA THR A 226 -10.73 9.95 -14.62
C THR A 226 -12.10 10.56 -14.85
N ASP A 227 -12.20 11.68 -15.56
CA ASP A 227 -13.46 12.21 -16.11
C ASP A 227 -13.67 11.82 -17.59
N GLY A 228 -12.77 11.01 -18.16
CA GLY A 228 -12.73 10.62 -19.57
C GLY A 228 -11.80 11.48 -20.43
N GLU A 229 -11.46 12.69 -20.00
CA GLU A 229 -10.55 13.61 -20.68
C GLU A 229 -9.21 13.77 -19.94
N ARG A 230 -9.27 13.69 -18.60
CA ARG A 230 -8.16 13.89 -17.67
C ARG A 230 -8.13 12.80 -16.62
N ILE A 231 -6.97 12.68 -15.99
CA ILE A 231 -6.77 11.85 -14.81
C ILE A 231 -6.62 12.79 -13.61
N HIS A 232 -7.22 12.41 -12.49
CA HIS A 232 -7.22 13.18 -11.27
C HIS A 232 -6.66 12.34 -10.13
N ILE A 233 -5.84 12.99 -9.31
CA ILE A 233 -5.43 12.45 -8.02
C ILE A 233 -5.90 13.40 -6.93
N LEU A 234 -6.81 12.93 -6.10
CA LEU A 234 -7.26 13.66 -4.92
C LEU A 234 -6.47 13.15 -3.71
N HIS A 235 -5.95 14.09 -2.93
CA HIS A 235 -5.29 13.85 -1.66
C HIS A 235 -5.88 14.75 -0.58
N ALA A 236 -6.29 14.17 0.56
CA ALA A 236 -6.68 14.90 1.74
C ALA A 236 -5.45 15.11 2.66
N GLY A 237 -5.16 16.36 3.02
CA GLY A 237 -3.89 16.74 3.67
C GLY A 237 -3.64 16.14 5.07
N GLN A 238 -4.61 15.44 5.66
CA GLN A 238 -4.44 14.67 6.90
C GLN A 238 -5.24 13.37 6.84
N SER A 239 -4.60 12.26 7.25
CA SER A 239 -5.28 11.00 7.57
C SER A 239 -5.81 11.05 9.00
N ASN A 240 -7.06 10.60 9.17
CA ASN A 240 -7.66 10.29 10.47
C ASN A 240 -6.94 9.07 11.07
N SER A 241 -5.68 9.24 11.47
CA SER A 241 -4.86 8.16 12.03
C SER A 241 -5.54 7.56 13.26
N LEU A 242 -5.95 6.29 13.18
CA LEU A 242 -6.56 5.54 14.29
C LEU A 242 -5.61 5.30 15.45
N ARG A 243 -4.29 5.19 15.18
CA ARG A 243 -3.26 5.15 16.24
C ARG A 243 -3.17 6.47 17.01
N THR A 244 -3.66 7.53 16.37
CA THR A 244 -3.94 8.85 16.90
C THR A 244 -4.75 8.86 18.18
N HIS A 245 -6.07 8.69 18.02
CA HIS A 245 -7.16 9.29 18.83
C HIS A 245 -6.93 10.74 19.33
N ARG A 246 -5.78 11.36 19.01
CA ARG A 246 -5.15 12.55 19.61
C ARG A 246 -4.82 13.61 18.57
N ILE A 247 -5.32 13.47 17.34
CA ILE A 247 -5.39 14.62 16.46
C ILE A 247 -6.65 15.38 16.87
N ASP A 248 -6.51 16.23 17.87
CA ASP A 248 -7.47 17.30 18.19
C ASP A 248 -7.17 18.52 17.31
N ASN A 249 -6.78 18.30 16.05
CA ASN A 249 -6.81 19.40 15.08
C ASN A 249 -8.28 19.71 14.85
N GLU A 250 -8.71 20.86 15.36
CA GLU A 250 -9.99 21.48 15.02
C GLU A 250 -9.93 22.19 13.67
N LYS A 251 -8.79 22.14 12.97
CA LYS A 251 -8.64 22.79 11.67
C LYS A 251 -9.32 21.97 10.59
N PRO A 252 -10.13 22.60 9.71
CA PRO A 252 -10.71 21.91 8.58
C PRO A 252 -9.63 21.27 7.68
N VAL A 253 -9.91 20.06 7.20
CA VAL A 253 -9.00 19.30 6.34
C VAL A 253 -8.98 19.85 4.92
N GLU A 254 -7.83 20.32 4.44
CA GLU A 254 -7.66 20.78 3.07
C GLU A 254 -7.55 19.60 2.09
N ILE A 255 -8.07 19.79 0.88
CA ILE A 255 -8.03 18.79 -0.19
C ILE A 255 -7.28 19.37 -1.37
N THR A 256 -6.31 18.61 -1.88
CA THR A 256 -5.60 18.93 -3.12
C THR A 256 -5.96 17.94 -4.19
N VAL A 257 -6.28 18.45 -5.38
CA VAL A 257 -6.58 17.63 -6.57
C VAL A 257 -5.56 17.96 -7.63
N TYR A 258 -4.72 17.00 -7.99
CA TYR A 258 -3.78 17.09 -9.10
C TYR A 258 -4.46 16.64 -10.38
N HIS A 259 -4.28 17.40 -11.45
CA HIS A 259 -4.88 17.17 -12.75
C HIS A 259 -3.80 16.75 -13.74
N TYR A 260 -4.01 15.65 -14.45
CA TYR A 260 -3.11 15.12 -15.45
C TYR A 260 -3.83 14.96 -16.78
N ASP A 261 -3.08 15.06 -17.88
CA ASP A 261 -3.57 14.53 -19.15
C ASP A 261 -3.55 12.99 -19.15
N MET A 262 -4.12 12.38 -20.19
CA MET A 262 -4.14 10.91 -20.34
C MET A 262 -2.75 10.29 -20.59
N ARG A 263 -1.68 11.10 -20.61
CA ARG A 263 -0.29 10.67 -20.74
C ARG A 263 0.51 10.90 -19.45
N TRP A 264 -0.17 11.20 -18.33
CA TRP A 264 0.42 11.44 -17.01
C TRP A 264 1.29 12.71 -16.93
N ASN A 265 1.08 13.70 -17.82
CA ASN A 265 1.68 15.02 -17.68
C ASN A 265 0.84 15.86 -16.72
N LEU A 266 1.45 16.45 -15.70
CA LEU A 266 0.77 17.32 -14.74
C LEU A 266 0.31 18.61 -15.44
N LEU A 267 -0.99 18.87 -15.42
CA LEU A 267 -1.63 20.08 -15.96
C LEU A 267 -1.75 21.18 -14.90
N GLY A 268 -1.81 20.82 -13.63
CA GLY A 268 -1.94 21.75 -12.51
C GLY A 268 -2.60 21.10 -11.29
N ARG A 269 -2.92 21.90 -10.28
CA ARG A 269 -3.66 21.45 -9.09
C ARG A 269 -4.75 22.42 -8.69
N THR A 270 -5.82 21.88 -8.11
CA THR A 270 -6.88 22.62 -7.43
C THR A 270 -6.77 22.38 -5.93
N VAL A 271 -6.86 23.44 -5.13
CA VAL A 271 -6.89 23.36 -3.67
C VAL A 271 -8.27 23.77 -3.19
N ILE A 272 -8.90 22.91 -2.40
CA ILE A 272 -10.25 23.10 -1.87
C ILE A 272 -10.10 23.29 -0.36
N GLY A 273 -10.62 24.41 0.13
CA GLY A 273 -10.66 24.70 1.55
C GLY A 273 -11.47 23.64 2.29
N GLY A 274 -10.98 23.21 3.45
CA GLY A 274 -11.70 22.24 4.28
C GLY A 274 -12.98 22.78 4.88
N GLU A 275 -13.91 21.88 5.16
CA GLU A 275 -15.24 22.22 5.69
C GLU A 275 -15.40 21.83 7.16
N LEU A 276 -14.93 20.62 7.52
CA LEU A 276 -14.81 20.14 8.90
C LEU A 276 -13.44 19.45 9.08
N PRO A 277 -13.02 19.16 10.33
CA PRO A 277 -11.65 18.72 10.60
C PRO A 277 -11.31 17.29 10.16
N LEU A 278 -12.30 16.41 10.01
CA LEU A 278 -12.09 15.02 9.61
C LEU A 278 -12.50 14.83 8.16
N PHE A 279 -11.62 14.18 7.38
CA PHE A 279 -11.95 13.74 6.02
C PHE A 279 -12.63 12.37 6.10
N GLY A 280 -13.81 12.25 5.51
CA GLY A 280 -14.55 10.98 5.43
C GLY A 280 -14.23 10.24 4.13
N GLY A 281 -14.50 10.87 2.99
CA GLY A 281 -14.25 10.23 1.71
C GLY A 281 -14.65 11.07 0.52
N PHE A 282 -14.30 10.59 -0.67
CA PHE A 282 -14.66 11.17 -1.95
C PHE A 282 -15.50 10.17 -2.77
N HIS A 283 -16.50 10.68 -3.49
CA HIS A 283 -17.32 9.90 -4.42
C HIS A 283 -17.57 10.67 -5.72
N ARG A 284 -17.37 9.99 -6.85
CA ARG A 284 -17.84 10.46 -8.15
C ARG A 284 -19.21 9.83 -8.41
N SER A 285 -20.22 10.67 -8.45
CA SER A 285 -21.60 10.23 -8.58
C SER A 285 -22.02 10.02 -10.03
N ASP A 286 -23.02 9.18 -10.22
CA ASP A 286 -23.70 8.91 -11.49
C ASP A 286 -24.45 10.14 -12.04
N ASP A 287 -24.83 11.08 -11.17
CA ASP A 287 -25.40 12.39 -11.55
C ASP A 287 -24.36 13.38 -12.11
N GLY A 288 -23.08 12.97 -12.22
CA GLY A 288 -22.00 13.76 -12.79
C GLY A 288 -21.35 14.76 -11.83
N TYR A 289 -21.71 14.73 -10.55
CA TYR A 289 -21.11 15.58 -9.52
C TYR A 289 -20.09 14.83 -8.67
N TYR A 290 -19.29 15.61 -7.94
CA TYR A 290 -18.33 15.12 -6.96
C TYR A 290 -18.85 15.39 -5.55
N TYR A 291 -18.77 14.38 -4.69
CA TYR A 291 -19.17 14.48 -3.30
C TYR A 291 -17.96 14.28 -2.41
N ILE A 292 -17.83 15.16 -1.42
CA ILE A 292 -16.86 15.02 -0.35
C ILE A 292 -17.61 15.00 0.96
N VAL A 293 -17.32 13.99 1.77
CA VAL A 293 -17.89 13.86 3.10
C VAL A 293 -16.83 14.26 4.12
N TYR A 294 -17.19 15.20 4.99
CA TYR A 294 -16.40 15.66 6.11
C TYR A 294 -17.09 15.28 7.42
N GLY A 295 -16.35 15.29 8.52
CA GLY A 295 -16.89 15.07 9.85
C GLY A 295 -16.21 15.86 10.95
N GLN A 296 -16.87 15.92 12.10
CA GLN A 296 -16.29 16.46 13.33
C GLN A 296 -16.77 15.67 14.55
N LYS A 297 -15.94 15.67 15.61
CA LYS A 297 -16.24 14.98 16.87
C LYS A 297 -17.40 15.67 17.62
N ASN A 298 -18.21 14.90 18.32
CA ASN A 298 -19.32 15.33 19.16
C ASN A 298 -19.27 14.59 20.51
N TYR A 299 -18.22 14.85 21.29
CA TYR A 299 -18.01 14.18 22.58
C TYR A 299 -19.06 14.54 23.63
N GLU A 300 -19.65 15.72 23.46
CA GLU A 300 -20.73 16.30 24.24
C GLU A 300 -22.11 15.72 23.93
N GLU A 301 -22.24 14.94 22.84
CA GLU A 301 -23.49 14.31 22.40
C GLU A 301 -24.61 15.34 22.11
N ASP A 302 -24.23 16.52 21.63
CA ASP A 302 -25.15 17.59 21.25
C ASP A 302 -25.93 17.19 19.98
N PRO A 303 -27.28 17.07 20.05
CA PRO A 303 -28.08 16.68 18.89
C PRO A 303 -28.11 17.76 17.78
N ASP A 304 -27.85 19.03 18.11
CA ASP A 304 -27.87 20.14 17.14
C ASP A 304 -26.53 20.30 16.39
N LYS A 305 -25.49 19.60 16.87
CA LYS A 305 -24.17 19.63 16.25
C LYS A 305 -24.17 18.86 14.93
N THR A 306 -23.69 19.52 13.87
CA THR A 306 -23.35 18.85 12.61
C THR A 306 -22.23 17.86 12.88
N VAL A 307 -22.47 16.56 12.65
CA VAL A 307 -21.44 15.53 12.83
C VAL A 307 -20.83 15.13 11.49
N TYR A 308 -21.66 15.01 10.46
CA TYR A 308 -21.24 14.77 9.08
C TYR A 308 -21.69 15.94 8.22
N ARG A 309 -20.85 16.30 7.25
CA ARG A 309 -21.17 17.29 6.23
C ARG A 309 -20.88 16.72 4.86
N ILE A 310 -21.89 16.72 4.00
CA ILE A 310 -21.79 16.27 2.61
C ILE A 310 -21.72 17.52 1.74
N VAL A 311 -20.66 17.65 0.95
CA VAL A 311 -20.48 18.81 0.07
C VAL A 311 -20.45 18.34 -1.38
N LYS A 312 -21.33 18.95 -2.18
CA LYS A 312 -21.49 18.66 -3.61
C LYS A 312 -20.70 19.69 -4.42
N TYR A 313 -19.87 19.21 -5.33
CA TYR A 313 -19.07 20.01 -6.25
C TYR A 313 -19.40 19.63 -7.69
N ASP A 314 -19.37 20.61 -8.59
CA ASP A 314 -19.33 20.33 -10.02
C ASP A 314 -17.96 19.75 -10.43
N THR A 315 -17.83 19.37 -11.71
CA THR A 315 -16.58 18.79 -12.26
C THR A 315 -15.41 19.78 -12.31
N ASN A 316 -15.66 21.07 -12.08
CA ASN A 316 -14.64 22.11 -11.94
C ASN A 316 -14.30 22.42 -10.48
N TRP A 317 -14.73 21.57 -9.54
CA TRP A 317 -14.53 21.73 -8.10
C TRP A 317 -15.15 23.01 -7.52
N LYS A 318 -16.18 23.56 -8.17
CA LYS A 318 -16.98 24.62 -7.59
C LYS A 318 -18.05 24.00 -6.70
N LYS A 319 -18.12 24.44 -5.44
CA LYS A 319 -19.18 24.03 -4.51
C LYS A 319 -20.54 24.47 -5.04
N VAL A 320 -21.45 23.51 -5.21
CA VAL A 320 -22.82 23.72 -5.70
C VAL A 320 -23.89 23.35 -4.68
N GLY A 321 -23.53 22.65 -3.59
CA GLY A 321 -24.45 22.32 -2.51
C GLY A 321 -23.74 21.82 -1.25
N GLN A 322 -24.46 21.84 -0.13
CA GLN A 322 -24.04 21.24 1.13
C GLN A 322 -25.24 20.71 1.92
N GLY A 323 -25.10 19.53 2.51
CA GLY A 323 -25.99 18.97 3.52
C GLY A 323 -25.26 18.72 4.85
N ASP A 324 -25.97 18.87 5.97
CA ASP A 324 -25.45 18.62 7.32
C ASP A 324 -26.29 17.52 7.99
N LEU A 325 -25.64 16.47 8.49
CA LEU A 325 -26.30 15.44 9.29
C LEU A 325 -26.09 15.73 10.78
N ARG A 326 -27.21 15.94 11.47
CA ARG A 326 -27.34 16.25 12.90
C ARG A 326 -28.15 15.17 13.60
N ASN A 327 -28.05 15.06 14.92
CA ASN A 327 -28.79 14.08 15.73
C ASN A 327 -28.65 12.61 15.22
N VAL A 328 -27.44 12.22 14.85
CA VAL A 328 -27.14 10.92 14.22
C VAL A 328 -26.50 9.90 15.18
N TYR A 329 -26.61 10.11 16.50
CA TYR A 329 -26.11 9.18 17.52
C TYR A 329 -24.60 8.84 17.37
N THR A 330 -23.78 9.85 17.07
CA THR A 330 -22.34 9.71 16.77
C THR A 330 -21.50 10.68 17.60
N ARG A 331 -20.52 10.14 18.36
CA ARG A 331 -19.47 10.93 19.01
C ARG A 331 -18.25 11.14 18.12
N VAL A 332 -17.85 10.12 17.36
CA VAL A 332 -16.70 10.23 16.44
C VAL A 332 -17.09 9.59 15.11
N PRO A 333 -17.18 10.37 14.02
CA PRO A 333 -17.45 9.83 12.70
C PRO A 333 -16.22 9.13 12.12
N PHE A 334 -16.45 8.15 11.24
CA PHE A 334 -15.41 7.40 10.51
C PHE A 334 -14.42 6.63 11.41
N ASP A 335 -14.84 6.29 12.62
CA ASP A 335 -14.02 5.53 13.56
C ASP A 335 -14.08 4.04 13.20
N ALA A 336 -12.91 3.40 13.17
CA ALA A 336 -12.71 1.96 12.97
C ALA A 336 -13.07 1.37 11.59
N SER A 337 -13.62 2.14 10.62
CA SER A 337 -13.89 1.66 9.25
C SER A 337 -13.40 2.63 8.17
N ASN A 338 -13.34 2.14 6.93
CA ASN A 338 -13.33 3.01 5.76
C ASN A 338 -14.68 3.72 5.57
N VAL A 339 -14.74 4.58 4.56
CA VAL A 339 -15.97 5.20 4.07
C VAL A 339 -16.21 4.68 2.66
N SER A 340 -17.36 4.06 2.44
CA SER A 340 -17.83 3.64 1.13
C SER A 340 -19.03 4.47 0.72
N MET A 341 -19.08 4.85 -0.54
CA MET A 341 -20.18 5.60 -1.11
C MET A 341 -20.59 5.01 -2.44
N ALA A 342 -21.89 5.02 -2.70
CA ALA A 342 -22.45 4.69 -3.99
C ALA A 342 -23.63 5.62 -4.25
N SER A 343 -23.86 5.98 -5.50
CA SER A 343 -25.01 6.82 -5.87
C SER A 343 -25.76 6.20 -7.04
N ARG A 344 -27.08 6.37 -7.01
CA ARG A 344 -27.96 5.99 -8.10
C ARG A 344 -29.28 6.75 -8.04
N ASP A 345 -29.77 7.19 -9.19
CA ASP A 345 -31.15 7.68 -9.38
C ASP A 345 -31.57 8.75 -8.34
N GLY A 346 -30.67 9.68 -8.03
CA GLY A 346 -30.93 10.78 -7.09
C GLY A 346 -30.64 10.46 -5.62
N VAL A 347 -30.14 9.27 -5.31
CA VAL A 347 -29.78 8.85 -3.94
C VAL A 347 -28.27 8.64 -3.85
N LEU A 348 -27.64 9.26 -2.85
CA LEU A 348 -26.28 8.94 -2.40
C LEU A 348 -26.35 8.14 -1.11
N VAL A 349 -25.77 6.95 -1.11
CA VAL A 349 -25.57 6.14 0.10
C VAL A 349 -24.17 6.38 0.63
N LEU A 350 -24.07 6.74 1.90
CA LEU A 350 -22.82 6.87 2.65
C LEU A 350 -22.79 5.78 3.71
N ASP A 351 -21.83 4.87 3.63
CA ASP A 351 -21.69 3.75 4.55
C ASP A 351 -20.30 3.70 5.18
N THR A 352 -20.25 3.66 6.51
CA THR A 352 -19.01 3.76 7.29
C THR A 352 -19.20 3.18 8.69
N ALA A 353 -18.34 3.54 9.65
CA ALA A 353 -18.52 3.28 11.07
C ALA A 353 -18.38 4.54 11.91
N ARG A 354 -18.74 4.41 13.19
CA ARG A 354 -18.74 5.48 14.18
C ARG A 354 -18.39 4.95 15.56
N LEU A 355 -17.88 5.85 16.41
CA LEU A 355 -18.05 5.73 17.86
C LEU A 355 -19.38 6.37 18.23
N ALA A 356 -20.33 5.56 18.73
CA ALA A 356 -21.68 6.00 19.06
C ALA A 356 -21.75 6.75 20.41
N TYR A 357 -22.90 7.36 20.70
CA TYR A 357 -23.18 7.93 22.03
C TYR A 357 -23.09 6.87 23.12
N MET A 358 -22.84 7.33 24.34
CA MET A 358 -22.74 6.48 25.51
C MET A 358 -24.07 5.80 25.80
N THR A 359 -24.06 4.48 25.85
CA THR A 359 -25.24 3.68 26.20
C THR A 359 -25.40 3.55 27.72
N SER A 360 -26.52 2.97 28.15
CA SER A 360 -26.87 2.81 29.57
C SER A 360 -25.89 1.95 30.37
N ASP A 361 -25.04 1.17 29.70
CA ASP A 361 -23.94 0.40 30.31
C ASP A 361 -22.70 1.27 30.63
N GLY A 362 -22.72 2.56 30.30
CA GLY A 362 -21.62 3.50 30.51
C GLY A 362 -20.49 3.38 29.47
N LEU A 363 -20.73 2.65 28.37
CA LEU A 363 -19.76 2.45 27.29
C LEU A 363 -20.19 3.19 26.02
N THR A 364 -19.21 3.49 25.17
CA THR A 364 -19.44 4.01 23.82
C THR A 364 -19.06 2.93 22.83
N HIS A 365 -20.01 2.48 22.03
CA HIS A 365 -19.84 1.33 21.14
C HIS A 365 -19.43 1.76 19.74
N GLN A 366 -18.51 1.01 19.13
CA GLN A 366 -18.18 1.18 17.71
C GLN A 366 -19.19 0.39 16.87
N MET A 367 -19.71 0.97 15.79
CA MET A 367 -20.68 0.28 14.92
C MET A 367 -20.77 0.96 13.56
N ASN A 368 -21.36 0.27 12.58
CA ASN A 368 -21.63 0.85 11.28
C ASN A 368 -22.49 2.13 11.40
N ALA A 369 -22.32 3.06 10.47
CA ALA A 369 -23.15 4.23 10.28
C ALA A 369 -23.48 4.37 8.79
N THR A 370 -24.76 4.21 8.47
CA THR A 370 -25.25 4.23 7.09
C THR A 370 -26.24 5.38 6.94
N PHE A 371 -26.09 6.18 5.89
CA PHE A 371 -26.94 7.33 5.59
C PHE A 371 -27.40 7.27 4.14
N LYS A 372 -28.66 7.64 3.91
CA LYS A 372 -29.22 7.85 2.57
C LYS A 372 -29.49 9.34 2.40
N ILE A 373 -28.90 9.92 1.36
CA ILE A 373 -28.93 11.35 1.09
C ILE A 373 -29.61 11.58 -0.27
N ASP A 374 -30.62 12.45 -0.30
CA ASP A 374 -31.20 12.94 -1.55
C ASP A 374 -30.22 13.91 -2.22
N THR A 375 -29.83 13.66 -3.46
CA THR A 375 -28.79 14.44 -4.13
C THR A 375 -29.27 15.79 -4.64
N SER A 376 -30.59 16.04 -4.65
CA SER A 376 -31.19 17.28 -5.13
C SER A 376 -31.12 18.41 -4.10
N ASP A 377 -31.33 18.08 -2.82
CA ASP A 377 -31.31 19.05 -1.71
C ASP A 377 -30.30 18.73 -0.61
N LEU A 378 -29.64 17.57 -0.69
CA LEU A 378 -28.63 17.08 0.27
C LEU A 378 -29.18 16.85 1.67
N THR A 379 -30.49 16.66 1.81
CA THR A 379 -31.10 16.13 3.02
C THR A 379 -30.83 14.63 3.10
N GLY A 380 -30.69 14.10 4.31
CA GLY A 380 -30.44 12.67 4.48
C GLY A 380 -30.68 12.20 5.91
N ASP A 381 -30.94 10.91 6.02
CA ASP A 381 -31.32 10.27 7.28
C ASP A 381 -30.42 9.07 7.57
N PHE A 382 -30.27 8.77 8.86
CA PHE A 382 -29.65 7.54 9.33
C PHE A 382 -30.51 6.33 8.94
N SER A 383 -29.88 5.30 8.36
CA SER A 383 -30.52 4.03 8.04
C SER A 383 -30.28 3.00 9.14
N PRO A 384 -31.32 2.53 9.85
CA PRO A 384 -31.19 1.48 10.87
C PRO A 384 -31.16 0.05 10.28
N LEU A 385 -31.29 -0.09 8.95
CA LEU A 385 -31.42 -1.40 8.30
C LEU A 385 -30.13 -2.23 8.39
N VAL A 386 -29.00 -1.53 8.38
CA VAL A 386 -27.66 -2.10 8.50
C VAL A 386 -27.23 -2.01 9.95
N TYR A 387 -26.93 -3.16 10.57
CA TYR A 387 -26.36 -3.22 11.91
C TYR A 387 -25.21 -4.20 11.95
N VAL A 388 -24.00 -3.70 12.18
CA VAL A 388 -22.79 -4.48 12.43
C VAL A 388 -22.00 -3.80 13.55
N SER A 389 -21.91 -4.48 14.69
CA SER A 389 -21.09 -4.02 15.83
C SER A 389 -19.62 -4.16 15.47
N HIS A 390 -18.88 -3.05 15.62
CA HIS A 390 -17.51 -2.87 15.16
C HIS A 390 -17.36 -3.28 13.68
N SER A 391 -17.84 -2.43 12.78
CA SER A 391 -17.61 -2.63 11.34
C SER A 391 -16.19 -2.17 11.01
N PHE A 392 -15.28 -3.11 10.75
CA PHE A 392 -13.91 -2.77 10.36
C PHE A 392 -13.76 -2.48 8.88
N ALA A 393 -14.69 -2.92 8.03
CA ALA A 393 -14.76 -2.50 6.64
C ALA A 393 -16.22 -2.37 6.23
N ALA A 394 -16.51 -1.42 5.36
CA ALA A 394 -17.84 -1.17 4.79
C ALA A 394 -17.70 -1.01 3.28
N HIS A 395 -18.58 -1.66 2.51
CA HIS A 395 -18.63 -1.54 1.07
C HIS A 395 -20.08 -1.49 0.61
N VAL A 396 -20.43 -0.48 -0.20
CA VAL A 396 -21.78 -0.34 -0.76
C VAL A 396 -21.76 -0.30 -2.29
N ARG A 397 -22.73 -0.98 -2.92
CA ARG A 397 -22.97 -0.98 -4.37
C ARG A 397 -24.47 -0.94 -4.66
N PHE A 398 -24.84 -0.43 -5.84
CA PHE A 398 -26.19 -0.56 -6.37
C PHE A 398 -26.29 -1.75 -7.34
N ASP A 399 -27.40 -2.49 -7.28
CA ASP A 399 -27.78 -3.50 -8.27
C ASP A 399 -29.21 -3.23 -8.77
N GLY A 400 -29.32 -2.48 -9.87
CA GLY A 400 -30.59 -1.84 -10.24
C GLY A 400 -31.00 -0.86 -9.13
N SER A 401 -32.24 -0.96 -8.65
CA SER A 401 -32.75 -0.17 -7.51
C SER A 401 -32.33 -0.70 -6.14
N ARG A 402 -31.74 -1.90 -6.07
CA ARG A 402 -31.33 -2.52 -4.80
C ARG A 402 -30.02 -1.92 -4.32
N ILE A 403 -29.87 -1.81 -3.00
CA ILE A 403 -28.61 -1.43 -2.36
C ILE A 403 -28.02 -2.68 -1.71
N VAL A 404 -26.74 -2.93 -1.97
CA VAL A 404 -26.00 -4.08 -1.50
C VAL A 404 -24.87 -3.59 -0.61
N TYR A 405 -24.85 -4.07 0.63
CA TYR A 405 -23.85 -3.72 1.63
C TYR A 405 -23.03 -4.95 2.00
N ALA A 406 -21.72 -4.77 2.16
CA ALA A 406 -20.85 -5.78 2.73
C ALA A 406 -20.05 -5.20 3.88
N HIS A 407 -20.05 -5.91 5.01
CA HIS A 407 -19.39 -5.47 6.23
C HIS A 407 -18.48 -6.54 6.81
N HIS A 408 -17.44 -6.09 7.51
CA HIS A 408 -16.57 -6.91 8.34
C HIS A 408 -16.84 -6.59 9.82
N GLY A 409 -17.58 -7.46 10.51
CA GLY A 409 -17.89 -7.30 11.93
C GLY A 409 -17.02 -8.16 12.85
N ASP A 410 -16.73 -7.66 14.05
CA ASP A 410 -15.95 -8.38 15.07
C ASP A 410 -16.81 -8.97 16.22
N ALA A 411 -18.09 -8.60 16.32
CA ALA A 411 -18.91 -8.95 17.47
C ALA A 411 -20.34 -9.35 17.12
N ALA A 412 -21.12 -8.45 16.53
CA ALA A 412 -22.55 -8.66 16.28
C ALA A 412 -22.91 -8.27 14.83
N PRO A 413 -22.78 -9.19 13.86
CA PRO A 413 -22.11 -10.49 13.99
C PRO A 413 -20.58 -10.40 13.81
N ARG A 414 -19.85 -11.38 14.35
CA ARG A 414 -18.42 -11.58 14.09
C ARG A 414 -18.22 -12.35 12.78
N ALA A 415 -18.32 -11.64 11.66
CA ALA A 415 -18.38 -12.24 10.33
C ALA A 415 -18.12 -11.21 9.21
N PHE A 416 -17.86 -11.72 8.00
CA PHE A 416 -18.26 -10.99 6.79
C PHE A 416 -19.75 -11.17 6.56
N VAL A 417 -20.47 -10.07 6.36
CA VAL A 417 -21.93 -10.05 6.19
C VAL A 417 -22.27 -9.37 4.89
N LEU A 418 -23.21 -9.94 4.14
CA LEU A 418 -23.87 -9.31 3.00
C LEU A 418 -25.30 -8.93 3.40
N ILE A 419 -25.68 -7.68 3.18
CA ILE A 419 -27.03 -7.17 3.44
C ILE A 419 -27.58 -6.61 2.13
N ILE A 420 -28.84 -6.91 1.82
CA ILE A 420 -29.54 -6.38 0.66
C ILE A 420 -30.74 -5.60 1.13
N GLU A 421 -30.80 -4.35 0.68
CA GLU A 421 -31.94 -3.47 0.80
C GLU A 421 -32.66 -3.38 -0.55
N ASP A 422 -33.97 -3.59 -0.52
CA ASP A 422 -34.85 -3.41 -1.67
C ASP A 422 -36.11 -2.69 -1.21
N ASP A 423 -36.50 -1.64 -1.94
CA ASP A 423 -37.66 -0.79 -1.62
C ASP A 423 -37.71 -0.32 -0.15
N GLY A 424 -36.55 0.08 0.39
CA GLY A 424 -36.41 0.55 1.78
C GLY A 424 -36.57 -0.53 2.86
N LEU A 425 -36.59 -1.81 2.47
CA LEU A 425 -36.65 -2.95 3.37
C LEU A 425 -35.38 -3.79 3.27
N LYS A 426 -34.90 -4.30 4.40
CA LYS A 426 -33.85 -5.33 4.41
C LYS A 426 -34.45 -6.66 3.95
N THR A 427 -34.17 -7.07 2.72
CA THR A 427 -34.67 -8.31 2.12
C THR A 427 -33.74 -9.49 2.31
N SER A 428 -32.45 -9.25 2.57
CA SER A 428 -31.50 -10.29 2.92
C SER A 428 -30.46 -9.81 3.92
N GLU A 429 -30.08 -10.70 4.83
CA GLU A 429 -28.91 -10.59 5.72
C GLU A 429 -28.25 -11.97 5.80
N ARG A 430 -27.05 -12.07 5.22
CA ARG A 430 -26.33 -13.32 5.05
C ARG A 430 -24.95 -13.22 5.70
N ILE A 431 -24.70 -14.07 6.69
CA ILE A 431 -23.33 -14.37 7.13
C ILE A 431 -22.63 -15.08 5.97
N VAL A 432 -21.65 -14.42 5.37
CA VAL A 432 -20.86 -14.95 4.26
C VAL A 432 -19.76 -15.85 4.80
N LEU A 433 -18.95 -15.33 5.73
CA LEU A 433 -17.88 -16.07 6.38
C LEU A 433 -17.89 -15.74 7.88
N PRO A 434 -18.20 -16.71 8.77
CA PRO A 434 -18.01 -16.51 10.21
C PRO A 434 -16.51 -16.41 10.54
N LEU A 435 -16.15 -15.52 11.46
CA LEU A 435 -14.76 -15.27 11.84
C LEU A 435 -14.45 -15.83 13.25
N PRO A 436 -13.25 -16.40 13.46
CA PRO A 436 -12.86 -16.97 14.76
C PRO A 436 -12.61 -15.90 15.82
N GLY A 437 -12.67 -16.29 17.09
CA GLY A 437 -12.44 -15.42 18.26
C GLY A 437 -13.72 -15.14 19.06
N GLU A 438 -13.55 -14.40 20.15
CA GLU A 438 -14.60 -14.06 21.10
C GLU A 438 -15.05 -12.60 20.98
N ARG A 439 -16.22 -12.29 21.53
CA ARG A 439 -16.74 -10.91 21.58
C ARG A 439 -15.77 -10.03 22.38
N GLY A 440 -15.33 -8.93 21.77
CA GLY A 440 -14.37 -7.98 22.36
C GLY A 440 -12.92 -8.22 21.96
N GLU A 441 -12.63 -9.26 21.17
CA GLU A 441 -11.32 -9.42 20.52
C GLU A 441 -11.30 -8.71 19.16
N ASN A 442 -10.64 -7.56 19.06
CA ASN A 442 -10.67 -6.75 17.83
C ASN A 442 -9.87 -7.40 16.68
N PHE A 443 -8.83 -8.17 16.97
CA PHE A 443 -8.18 -8.96 15.93
C PHE A 443 -9.17 -10.02 15.42
N THR A 444 -9.44 -10.06 14.12
CA THR A 444 -10.35 -11.06 13.50
C THR A 444 -9.63 -12.08 12.64
N GLY A 445 -8.34 -11.87 12.37
CA GLY A 445 -7.58 -12.70 11.43
C GLY A 445 -8.06 -12.57 9.99
N ALA A 446 -8.79 -11.51 9.66
CA ALA A 446 -9.40 -11.34 8.35
C ALA A 446 -9.46 -9.87 7.90
N ASN A 447 -9.77 -9.68 6.62
CA ASN A 447 -9.90 -8.40 5.97
C ASN A 447 -10.89 -8.46 4.81
N LEU A 448 -11.78 -7.48 4.67
CA LEU A 448 -12.68 -7.37 3.52
C LEU A 448 -12.20 -6.26 2.59
N GLY A 449 -11.72 -6.65 1.43
CA GLY A 449 -11.08 -5.77 0.44
C GLY A 449 -12.05 -5.12 -0.54
N GLY A 450 -13.16 -5.79 -0.89
CA GLY A 450 -14.11 -5.24 -1.84
C GLY A 450 -15.44 -5.99 -1.95
N LEU A 451 -16.42 -5.28 -2.51
CA LEU A 451 -17.73 -5.78 -2.91
C LEU A 451 -17.99 -5.36 -4.37
N GLU A 452 -18.36 -6.30 -5.22
CA GLU A 452 -18.80 -6.01 -6.57
C GLU A 452 -20.05 -6.80 -6.97
N VAL A 453 -20.77 -6.25 -7.96
CA VAL A 453 -22.02 -6.81 -8.47
C VAL A 453 -21.76 -7.37 -9.86
N SER A 454 -21.88 -8.69 -10.02
CA SER A 454 -21.81 -9.35 -11.32
C SER A 454 -23.19 -9.49 -11.96
N GLU A 455 -23.31 -10.09 -13.13
CA GLU A 455 -24.63 -10.36 -13.73
C GLU A 455 -25.49 -11.27 -12.84
N THR A 456 -24.87 -12.25 -12.17
CA THR A 456 -25.58 -13.35 -11.50
C THR A 456 -25.29 -13.48 -10.00
N HIS A 457 -24.24 -12.83 -9.49
CA HIS A 457 -23.78 -12.95 -8.10
C HIS A 457 -23.42 -11.58 -7.50
N TYR A 458 -23.33 -11.55 -6.18
CA TYR A 458 -22.59 -10.55 -5.43
C TYR A 458 -21.24 -11.16 -5.04
N LEU A 459 -20.16 -10.45 -5.35
CA LEU A 459 -18.80 -10.91 -5.14
C LEU A 459 -18.17 -10.14 -3.98
N LEU A 460 -17.72 -10.86 -2.95
CA LEU A 460 -16.90 -10.30 -1.88
C LEU A 460 -15.48 -10.85 -2.04
N ALA A 461 -14.47 -9.99 -2.01
CA ALA A 461 -13.07 -10.40 -1.98
C ALA A 461 -12.37 -9.85 -0.75
N GLY A 462 -11.49 -10.66 -0.17
CA GLY A 462 -10.79 -10.30 1.06
C GLY A 462 -9.70 -11.30 1.40
N SER A 463 -9.14 -11.15 2.60
CA SER A 463 -8.22 -12.13 3.17
C SER A 463 -8.76 -12.69 4.48
N SER A 464 -8.47 -13.95 4.77
CA SER A 464 -8.83 -14.57 6.05
C SER A 464 -7.90 -15.72 6.37
N ILE A 465 -7.68 -15.97 7.66
CA ILE A 465 -7.22 -17.29 8.13
C ILE A 465 -8.23 -18.35 7.65
N TYR A 466 -7.76 -19.54 7.26
CA TYR A 466 -8.69 -20.60 6.84
C TYR A 466 -9.59 -21.05 8.01
N PRO A 467 -10.86 -21.39 7.73
CA PRO A 467 -11.72 -22.00 8.73
C PRO A 467 -11.06 -23.23 9.38
N GLY A 468 -10.98 -23.24 10.71
CA GLY A 468 -10.38 -24.34 11.48
C GLY A 468 -8.87 -24.24 11.71
N GLN A 469 -8.15 -23.29 11.09
CA GLN A 469 -6.76 -23.01 11.44
C GLN A 469 -6.64 -22.32 12.81
N LYS A 470 -5.41 -22.32 13.35
CA LYS A 470 -5.09 -21.64 14.61
C LYS A 470 -5.41 -20.15 14.47
N PHE A 471 -6.26 -19.63 15.34
CA PHE A 471 -6.53 -18.21 15.43
C PHE A 471 -5.43 -17.51 16.25
N ASP A 472 -4.52 -16.83 15.54
CA ASP A 472 -3.34 -16.16 16.10
C ASP A 472 -2.84 -15.10 15.11
N ILE A 473 -2.16 -14.05 15.60
CA ILE A 473 -1.64 -12.94 14.79
C ILE A 473 -0.53 -13.37 13.82
N TRP A 474 0.06 -14.54 14.06
CA TRP A 474 1.11 -15.12 13.23
C TRP A 474 0.57 -16.07 12.15
N THR A 475 -0.73 -16.38 12.17
CA THR A 475 -1.32 -17.26 11.17
C THR A 475 -1.49 -16.52 9.85
N SER A 476 -1.06 -17.15 8.76
CA SER A 476 -1.15 -16.60 7.41
C SER A 476 -2.61 -16.38 7.02
N ARG A 477 -2.91 -15.17 6.54
CA ARG A 477 -4.18 -14.85 5.88
C ARG A 477 -4.07 -15.19 4.41
N ASN A 478 -5.14 -15.77 3.86
CA ASN A 478 -5.25 -16.19 2.47
C ASN A 478 -6.34 -15.41 1.74
N VAL A 479 -6.16 -15.17 0.45
CA VAL A 479 -7.15 -14.48 -0.38
C VAL A 479 -8.33 -15.40 -0.66
N PHE A 480 -9.54 -14.90 -0.43
CA PHE A 480 -10.76 -15.55 -0.87
C PHE A 480 -11.58 -14.63 -1.77
N VAL A 481 -12.38 -15.25 -2.63
CA VAL A 481 -13.54 -14.67 -3.29
C VAL A 481 -14.76 -15.48 -2.89
N ALA A 482 -15.77 -14.83 -2.34
CA ALA A 482 -17.07 -15.41 -2.03
C ALA A 482 -18.10 -14.88 -3.03
N ALA A 483 -18.77 -15.77 -3.75
CA ALA A 483 -19.83 -15.43 -4.69
C ALA A 483 -21.19 -15.88 -4.13
N VAL A 484 -22.04 -14.91 -3.81
CA VAL A 484 -23.41 -15.13 -3.31
C VAL A 484 -24.38 -15.00 -4.49
N PRO A 485 -25.19 -16.03 -4.80
CA PRO A 485 -26.07 -16.00 -5.97
C PRO A 485 -27.22 -14.99 -5.79
N LYS A 486 -27.46 -14.16 -6.80
CA LYS A 486 -28.56 -13.17 -6.78
C LYS A 486 -29.95 -13.80 -6.79
N SER A 487 -30.06 -15.03 -7.30
CA SER A 487 -31.33 -15.78 -7.36
C SER A 487 -31.86 -16.16 -5.98
N ASP A 488 -30.97 -16.33 -5.01
CA ASP A 488 -31.32 -16.63 -3.61
C ASP A 488 -30.19 -16.12 -2.69
N PRO A 489 -30.14 -14.80 -2.43
CA PRO A 489 -29.06 -14.23 -1.63
C PRO A 489 -29.10 -14.63 -0.16
N GLN A 490 -30.26 -15.09 0.34
CA GLN A 490 -30.45 -15.43 1.74
C GLN A 490 -30.01 -16.87 2.04
N TYR A 491 -30.27 -17.82 1.14
CA TYR A 491 -30.05 -19.25 1.40
C TYR A 491 -29.22 -19.97 0.34
N GLY A 492 -29.02 -19.36 -0.83
CA GLY A 492 -28.24 -19.93 -1.91
C GLY A 492 -26.83 -20.34 -1.49
N GLU A 493 -26.30 -21.35 -2.17
CA GLU A 493 -24.95 -21.84 -1.92
C GLU A 493 -23.94 -20.74 -2.25
N ILE A 494 -23.14 -20.38 -1.25
CA ILE A 494 -22.04 -19.43 -1.44
C ILE A 494 -20.86 -20.21 -2.00
N ARG A 495 -20.41 -19.82 -3.19
CA ARG A 495 -19.19 -20.38 -3.75
C ARG A 495 -17.99 -19.64 -3.18
N PHE A 496 -17.08 -20.39 -2.55
CA PHE A 496 -15.77 -19.88 -2.13
C PHE A 496 -14.69 -20.30 -3.12
N ASN A 497 -13.84 -19.34 -3.51
CA ASN A 497 -12.65 -19.55 -4.29
C ASN A 497 -11.45 -18.96 -3.53
N TRP A 498 -10.59 -19.82 -2.99
CA TRP A 498 -9.37 -19.41 -2.32
C TRP A 498 -8.26 -19.28 -3.37
N LEU A 499 -7.75 -18.06 -3.56
CA LEU A 499 -6.74 -17.77 -4.58
C LEU A 499 -5.31 -18.00 -4.08
N THR A 500 -5.13 -18.24 -2.78
CA THR A 500 -3.84 -18.51 -2.17
C THR A 500 -3.95 -19.61 -1.12
N ASP A 501 -2.86 -20.34 -0.91
CA ASP A 501 -2.68 -21.25 0.21
C ASP A 501 -1.27 -21.03 0.78
N LEU A 502 -1.13 -19.94 1.54
CA LEU A 502 0.13 -19.53 2.14
C LEU A 502 0.45 -20.42 3.33
N GLU A 503 1.57 -21.14 3.21
CA GLU A 503 2.14 -21.93 4.29
C GLU A 503 3.16 -21.11 5.09
N ILE A 504 3.17 -21.29 6.41
CA ILE A 504 4.22 -20.77 7.27
C ILE A 504 5.41 -21.73 7.17
N ASN A 505 6.61 -21.19 6.97
CA ASN A 505 7.84 -21.97 7.09
C ASN A 505 8.62 -21.54 8.35
N PRO A 506 8.42 -22.23 9.50
CA PRO A 506 9.07 -21.87 10.76
C PRO A 506 10.59 -22.05 10.73
N ALA A 507 11.13 -22.83 9.78
CA ALA A 507 12.58 -23.05 9.68
C ALA A 507 13.32 -21.83 9.10
N GLU A 508 12.61 -20.95 8.39
CA GLU A 508 13.16 -19.76 7.74
C GLU A 508 12.75 -18.46 8.45
N ASP A 509 12.06 -18.55 9.60
CA ASP A 509 11.43 -17.42 10.30
C ASP A 509 10.53 -16.57 9.35
N ALA A 510 9.95 -17.20 8.32
CA ALA A 510 9.11 -16.58 7.30
C ALA A 510 7.63 -16.79 7.61
N TYR A 511 6.88 -15.70 7.67
CA TYR A 511 5.45 -15.67 8.02
C TYR A 511 4.68 -14.88 6.95
N PRO A 512 4.57 -15.42 5.71
CA PRO A 512 3.89 -14.72 4.64
C PRO A 512 2.42 -14.54 5.00
N THR A 513 1.88 -13.34 4.82
CA THR A 513 0.47 -13.05 5.10
C THR A 513 -0.08 -12.02 4.14
N VAL A 514 -1.31 -12.23 3.68
CA VAL A 514 -2.01 -11.25 2.86
C VAL A 514 -2.45 -10.09 3.75
N LEU A 515 -2.06 -8.87 3.38
CA LEU A 515 -2.52 -7.66 4.05
C LEU A 515 -3.65 -7.00 3.28
N GLU A 516 -3.46 -6.79 1.97
CA GLU A 516 -4.31 -5.96 1.12
C GLU A 516 -4.98 -6.80 0.05
N VAL A 517 -6.27 -6.54 -0.22
CA VAL A 517 -7.02 -7.15 -1.32
C VAL A 517 -7.90 -6.09 -1.97
N HIS A 518 -7.90 -6.02 -3.30
CA HIS A 518 -8.75 -5.15 -4.12
C HIS A 518 -9.55 -5.99 -5.10
N LEU A 519 -10.79 -5.60 -5.34
CA LEU A 519 -11.69 -6.21 -6.33
C LEU A 519 -12.13 -5.14 -7.32
N VAL A 520 -11.66 -5.24 -8.56
CA VAL A 520 -11.87 -4.21 -9.57
C VAL A 520 -12.68 -4.78 -10.74
N PRO A 521 -13.84 -4.21 -11.09
CA PRO A 521 -14.56 -4.61 -12.30
C PRO A 521 -13.75 -4.23 -13.55
N ILE A 522 -13.58 -5.18 -14.47
CA ILE A 522 -12.79 -5.00 -15.71
C ILE A 522 -13.61 -5.21 -17.00
N GLY A 523 -14.95 -5.24 -16.87
CA GLY A 523 -15.89 -5.41 -17.98
C GLY A 523 -16.13 -6.86 -18.38
N ASN A 524 -17.16 -7.09 -19.20
CA ASN A 524 -17.59 -8.42 -19.67
C ASN A 524 -17.83 -9.44 -18.53
N ASP A 525 -18.45 -8.99 -17.44
CA ASP A 525 -18.69 -9.79 -16.24
C ASP A 525 -17.41 -10.44 -15.67
N ARG A 526 -16.29 -9.69 -15.73
CA ARG A 526 -14.99 -10.09 -15.17
C ARG A 526 -14.46 -9.06 -14.18
N PHE A 527 -13.64 -9.57 -13.26
CA PHE A 527 -13.08 -8.79 -12.18
C PHE A 527 -11.60 -9.15 -12.00
N ALA A 528 -10.76 -8.14 -11.77
CA ALA A 528 -9.40 -8.34 -11.32
C ALA A 528 -9.37 -8.37 -9.79
N VAL A 529 -8.71 -9.39 -9.23
CA VAL A 529 -8.40 -9.47 -7.81
C VAL A 529 -6.92 -9.19 -7.65
N ILE A 530 -6.58 -8.10 -6.95
CA ILE A 530 -5.19 -7.69 -6.68
C ILE A 530 -4.93 -7.83 -5.19
N TRP A 531 -3.78 -8.38 -4.81
CA TRP A 531 -3.42 -8.47 -3.39
C TRP A 531 -1.93 -8.35 -3.15
N ALA A 532 -1.57 -7.97 -1.93
CA ALA A 532 -0.21 -7.87 -1.46
C ALA A 532 0.08 -8.90 -0.37
N VAL A 533 1.09 -9.74 -0.62
CA VAL A 533 1.66 -10.65 0.39
C VAL A 533 2.82 -9.93 1.07
N LYS A 534 2.71 -9.69 2.37
CA LYS A 534 3.82 -9.26 3.22
C LYS A 534 4.60 -10.50 3.64
N ASP A 535 5.90 -10.43 3.49
CA ASP A 535 6.81 -11.51 3.89
C ASP A 535 8.11 -10.93 4.49
N TRP A 536 8.92 -11.79 5.09
CA TRP A 536 10.17 -11.43 5.77
C TRP A 536 11.36 -12.15 5.12
N ASP A 537 12.42 -11.39 4.82
CA ASP A 537 13.71 -11.94 4.47
C ASP A 537 14.78 -11.38 5.43
N PRO A 538 15.59 -12.22 6.10
CA PRO A 538 16.57 -11.77 7.08
C PRO A 538 17.65 -10.83 6.52
N LYS A 539 17.85 -10.79 5.20
CA LYS A 539 18.83 -9.92 4.53
C LYS A 539 18.27 -8.53 4.22
N ILE A 540 16.98 -8.43 3.88
CA ILE A 540 16.35 -7.19 3.38
C ILE A 540 15.19 -6.68 4.26
N ALA A 541 14.83 -7.41 5.32
CA ALA A 541 13.67 -7.18 6.20
C ALA A 541 12.32 -7.46 5.52
N TYR A 542 11.23 -6.81 5.97
CA TYR A 542 9.90 -7.01 5.40
C TYR A 542 9.80 -6.46 3.98
N TYR A 543 9.15 -7.22 3.10
CA TYR A 543 8.88 -6.81 1.72
C TYR A 543 7.47 -7.24 1.29
N TYR A 544 7.00 -6.66 0.18
CA TYR A 544 5.68 -6.91 -0.38
C TYR A 544 5.78 -7.51 -1.78
N THR A 545 5.04 -8.58 -2.01
CA THR A 545 4.85 -9.15 -3.35
C THR A 545 3.40 -8.98 -3.77
N VAL A 546 3.19 -8.26 -4.88
CA VAL A 546 1.85 -8.01 -5.43
C VAL A 546 1.52 -9.04 -6.49
N TYR A 547 0.29 -9.54 -6.44
CA TYR A 547 -0.27 -10.50 -7.39
C TYR A 547 -1.58 -9.97 -7.98
N CYS A 548 -1.92 -10.45 -9.17
CA CYS A 548 -3.21 -10.24 -9.80
C CYS A 548 -3.77 -11.57 -10.33
N ALA A 549 -5.04 -11.83 -10.11
CA ALA A 549 -5.81 -12.89 -10.75
C ALA A 549 -7.04 -12.29 -11.45
N ILE A 550 -7.59 -12.99 -12.45
CA ILE A 550 -8.85 -12.61 -13.08
C ILE A 550 -9.91 -13.65 -12.75
N ILE A 551 -11.07 -13.21 -12.29
CA ILE A 551 -12.25 -14.05 -12.04
C ILE A 551 -13.41 -13.66 -12.97
N ASP A 552 -14.34 -14.59 -13.19
CA ASP A 552 -15.64 -14.30 -13.80
C ASP A 552 -16.68 -13.87 -12.74
N GLY A 553 -17.88 -13.50 -13.20
CA GLY A 553 -18.99 -13.08 -12.36
C GLY A 553 -19.56 -14.17 -11.44
N THR A 554 -19.10 -15.42 -11.54
CA THR A 554 -19.43 -16.50 -10.59
C THR A 554 -18.34 -16.68 -9.53
N GLY A 555 -17.29 -15.85 -9.55
CA GLY A 555 -16.14 -15.94 -8.65
C GLY A 555 -15.12 -17.01 -9.07
N LYS A 556 -15.24 -17.62 -10.27
CA LYS A 556 -14.30 -18.62 -10.76
C LYS A 556 -13.07 -17.96 -11.36
N THR A 557 -11.89 -18.49 -11.06
CA THR A 557 -10.63 -18.09 -11.70
C THR A 557 -10.66 -18.35 -13.20
N VAL A 558 -10.45 -17.29 -13.99
CA VAL A 558 -10.26 -17.29 -15.45
C VAL A 558 -8.79 -17.12 -15.80
N LYS A 559 -8.05 -16.37 -14.98
CA LYS A 559 -6.60 -16.25 -15.06
C LYS A 559 -5.99 -16.51 -13.69
N GLU A 560 -5.11 -17.50 -13.62
CA GLU A 560 -4.37 -17.83 -12.41
C GLU A 560 -3.55 -16.65 -11.87
N PRO A 561 -3.30 -16.59 -10.56
CA PRO A 561 -2.46 -15.57 -9.95
C PRO A 561 -1.12 -15.35 -10.65
N VAL A 562 -0.82 -14.10 -11.03
CA VAL A 562 0.47 -13.69 -11.62
C VAL A 562 1.13 -12.66 -10.72
N LYS A 563 2.42 -12.86 -10.42
CA LYS A 563 3.25 -11.88 -9.70
C LYS A 563 3.50 -10.66 -10.59
N LEU A 564 3.27 -9.46 -10.06
CA LEU A 564 3.42 -8.21 -10.80
C LEU A 564 4.79 -7.56 -10.60
N GLY A 565 5.40 -7.72 -9.41
CA GLY A 565 6.71 -7.14 -9.12
C GLY A 565 6.70 -5.63 -8.85
N VAL A 566 5.53 -5.04 -8.63
CA VAL A 566 5.32 -3.61 -8.31
C VAL A 566 5.01 -3.41 -6.82
N PRO A 567 5.12 -2.18 -6.29
CA PRO A 567 4.58 -1.84 -4.98
C PRO A 567 3.05 -2.03 -4.90
N PRO A 568 2.52 -2.31 -3.70
CA PRO A 568 1.07 -2.44 -3.50
C PRO A 568 0.33 -1.12 -3.78
N PRO A 569 -0.93 -1.18 -4.24
CA PRO A 569 -1.77 0.01 -4.39
C PRO A 569 -1.97 0.82 -3.10
N GLY A 570 -1.99 0.16 -1.93
CA GLY A 570 -2.34 0.80 -0.67
C GLY A 570 -3.83 1.08 -0.60
N ASN A 571 -4.24 2.18 0.04
CA ASN A 571 -5.67 2.48 0.26
C ASN A 571 -6.35 3.14 -0.94
N ILE A 572 -5.95 2.73 -2.13
CA ILE A 572 -6.40 3.27 -3.40
C ILE A 572 -6.98 2.11 -4.22
N ASP A 573 -8.24 2.25 -4.61
CA ASP A 573 -8.84 1.36 -5.61
C ASP A 573 -8.13 1.57 -6.96
N PRO A 574 -7.53 0.53 -7.57
CA PRO A 574 -6.85 0.68 -8.86
C PRO A 574 -7.80 1.18 -9.96
N LEU A 575 -7.37 2.19 -10.71
CA LEU A 575 -8.14 2.79 -11.79
C LEU A 575 -7.99 2.01 -13.09
N LEU A 576 -9.10 1.55 -13.66
CA LEU A 576 -9.14 0.99 -15.01
C LEU A 576 -9.25 2.09 -16.08
N ILE A 577 -8.30 2.14 -17.01
CA ILE A 577 -8.40 2.92 -18.26
C ILE A 577 -8.09 2.01 -19.44
N GLY A 578 -9.10 1.80 -20.30
CA GLY A 578 -9.00 0.83 -21.39
C GLY A 578 -8.80 -0.57 -20.82
N ASN A 579 -7.65 -1.19 -21.13
CA ASN A 579 -7.32 -2.54 -20.67
C ASN A 579 -6.17 -2.55 -19.64
N LYS A 580 -5.94 -1.42 -18.98
CA LYS A 580 -4.85 -1.24 -18.02
C LYS A 580 -5.39 -0.77 -16.68
N LEU A 581 -4.93 -1.44 -15.63
CA LEU A 581 -5.11 -0.98 -14.25
C LEU A 581 -3.97 -0.06 -13.87
N TYR A 582 -4.28 1.01 -13.14
CA TYR A 582 -3.32 2.03 -12.71
C TYR A 582 -3.44 2.33 -11.23
N TRP A 583 -2.30 2.53 -10.59
CA TRP A 583 -2.19 3.14 -9.26
C TRP A 583 -0.86 3.86 -9.18
N TYR A 584 -0.60 4.53 -8.05
CA TYR A 584 0.62 5.30 -7.88
C TYR A 584 1.22 5.15 -6.49
N ASP A 585 2.52 5.42 -6.41
CA ASP A 585 3.27 5.48 -5.15
C ASP A 585 4.37 6.56 -5.23
N GLU A 586 4.95 6.91 -4.09
CA GLU A 586 6.20 7.64 -3.99
C GLU A 586 7.37 6.71 -4.34
N ASP A 587 8.18 7.13 -5.30
CA ASP A 587 9.40 6.41 -5.66
C ASP A 587 10.51 7.39 -6.01
N GLY A 588 11.52 7.49 -5.15
CA GLY A 588 12.72 8.26 -5.46
C GLY A 588 12.52 9.78 -5.43
N GLY A 589 11.54 10.28 -4.66
CA GLY A 589 11.14 11.69 -4.65
C GLY A 589 10.36 12.10 -5.90
N LYS A 590 9.73 11.14 -6.59
CA LYS A 590 8.81 11.32 -7.70
C LYS A 590 7.53 10.55 -7.44
N THR A 591 6.51 10.83 -8.25
CA THR A 591 5.31 10.01 -8.30
C THR A 591 5.48 8.97 -9.40
N ALA A 592 5.40 7.69 -9.03
CA ALA A 592 5.45 6.56 -9.95
C ALA A 592 4.01 6.11 -10.26
N PHE A 593 3.63 6.12 -11.53
CA PHE A 593 2.35 5.60 -12.01
C PHE A 593 2.56 4.19 -12.54
N TYR A 594 2.23 3.19 -11.73
CA TYR A 594 2.29 1.78 -12.13
C TYR A 594 1.09 1.45 -13.00
N SER A 595 1.32 0.66 -14.03
CA SER A 595 0.28 0.16 -14.93
C SER A 595 0.42 -1.33 -15.16
N VAL A 596 -0.71 -2.02 -15.21
CA VAL A 596 -0.80 -3.47 -15.50
C VAL A 596 -1.72 -3.68 -16.68
N ASP A 597 -1.15 -4.13 -17.80
CA ASP A 597 -1.90 -4.47 -19.02
C ASP A 597 -2.53 -5.86 -18.92
N LEU A 598 -3.84 -5.88 -18.76
CA LEU A 598 -4.62 -7.10 -18.54
C LEU A 598 -4.58 -8.07 -19.74
N SER A 599 -4.22 -7.59 -20.94
CA SER A 599 -4.12 -8.43 -22.15
C SER A 599 -2.82 -9.23 -22.19
N LYS A 600 -1.86 -8.85 -21.36
CA LYS A 600 -0.55 -9.49 -21.24
C LYS A 600 -0.43 -10.35 -19.98
N LEU A 601 -1.47 -10.38 -19.14
CA LEU A 601 -1.50 -11.22 -17.95
C LEU A 601 -1.56 -12.69 -18.29
#